data_AF-U1PV77-F1
#
_entry.id   AF-U1PV77-F1
#
_cell.length_a   1.000
_cell.length_b   1.000
_cell.length_c   1.000
_cell.angle_alpha   90.00
_cell.angle_beta   90.00
_cell.angle_gamma   90.00
#
_symmetry.space_group_name_H-M   'P 1'
#
loop_
_entity.id
_entity.type
_entity.pdbx_description
1 polymer ?
#
loop_
_entity_poly.entity_id
_entity_poly.type
_entity_poly.pdbx_seq_one_letter_code
_entity_poly.pdbx_strand_id
1 'polypeptide(L)'
;MTNELKSNSVDVAIVDPPYFDSIMYGELSDFSYVTMRRLLGDTFPELFNTQLVRKEEHAVANQKRHDDPQEFYQNKMKDIFDKLSDTLVDNGILTLMFTDREIKAWNTISKALIQSGFTITASHPVKTEMGDRIGAQDTASVSSSILLVARNQSKDQTQSVLWEEIKNDIEQTARTEAKRLLSIEDIDKIDASIAAFGPALEQYCKLYPVENKMGEKIEPDKVLTKARQVVTNVIANDELNTETDPIDGLTRWYILCYIIYDDADVPFDEANQLGMGADINITEAYDSTRIWSKSGGDVDLNDHNYRVQNIVKLRDDRAKNPSSYWNPVNPTDTTFTHAIDAVHSALHVYEQEGPQFARDWLAEREYKNDTAFTTTVKALLEAIPNNVEMHSTLTDLVAGETGDYLGINISKLNITSDCEAQSGLEDFE
;
A
#
# COMPACT_ATOMS: atom_id res chain seq x y z
N MET A 1 3.98 -3.71 -42.82
CA MET A 1 2.65 -3.13 -43.18
C MET A 1 2.17 -2.34 -41.98
N THR A 2 2.33 -1.02 -41.97
CA THR A 2 1.61 -0.16 -41.02
C THR A 2 0.34 0.29 -41.71
N ASN A 3 -0.72 -0.52 -41.61
CA ASN A 3 -2.05 0.00 -41.87
C ASN A 3 -2.36 0.95 -40.72
N GLU A 4 -2.00 2.22 -40.87
CA GLU A 4 -2.46 3.25 -39.94
C GLU A 4 -3.99 3.19 -39.88
N LEU A 5 -4.52 3.02 -38.67
CA LEU A 5 -5.95 3.09 -38.44
C LEU A 5 -6.42 4.50 -38.81
N LYS A 6 -7.56 4.58 -39.50
CA LYS A 6 -8.15 5.86 -39.88
C LYS A 6 -8.63 6.58 -38.63
N SER A 7 -8.59 7.91 -38.64
CA SER A 7 -9.22 8.70 -37.58
C SER A 7 -10.73 8.42 -37.51
N ASN A 8 -11.30 8.48 -36.31
CA ASN A 8 -12.73 8.22 -36.05
C ASN A 8 -13.24 6.90 -36.67
N SER A 9 -12.49 5.80 -36.51
CA SER A 9 -12.82 4.51 -37.12
C SER A 9 -12.97 3.35 -36.14
N VAL A 10 -12.68 3.57 -34.87
CA VAL A 10 -12.76 2.54 -33.82
C VAL A 10 -13.77 2.98 -32.76
N ASP A 11 -14.70 2.08 -32.40
CA ASP A 11 -15.69 2.37 -31.35
C ASP A 11 -15.13 2.14 -29.93
N VAL A 12 -14.29 1.11 -29.79
CA VAL A 12 -13.76 0.63 -28.51
C VAL A 12 -12.30 0.24 -28.66
N ALA A 13 -11.46 0.77 -27.77
CA ALA A 13 -10.07 0.37 -27.59
C ALA A 13 -9.93 -0.27 -26.21
N ILE A 14 -9.36 -1.48 -26.15
CA ILE A 14 -9.03 -2.18 -24.90
C ILE A 14 -7.52 -2.33 -24.88
N VAL A 15 -6.87 -1.73 -23.89
CA VAL A 15 -5.42 -1.56 -23.86
C VAL A 15 -4.88 -2.04 -22.51
N ASP A 16 -3.85 -2.87 -22.59
CA ASP A 16 -3.01 -3.26 -21.46
C ASP A 16 -1.62 -2.63 -21.67
N PRO A 17 -1.37 -1.44 -21.11
CA PRO A 17 -0.11 -0.72 -21.30
C PRO A 17 1.00 -1.35 -20.45
N PRO A 18 2.28 -1.18 -20.83
CA PRO A 18 3.38 -1.48 -19.94
C PRO A 18 3.30 -0.65 -18.64
N TYR A 19 3.51 -1.29 -17.49
CA TYR A 19 3.53 -0.61 -16.18
C TYR A 19 4.92 -0.04 -15.90
N PHE A 20 5.06 1.27 -16.12
CA PHE A 20 6.22 2.08 -15.74
C PHE A 20 7.58 1.36 -15.94
N ASP A 21 8.27 0.99 -14.85
CA ASP A 21 9.54 0.27 -14.85
C ASP A 21 9.43 -1.18 -14.35
N SER A 22 8.20 -1.72 -14.19
CA SER A 22 7.97 -3.05 -13.63
C SER A 22 8.64 -4.16 -14.43
N ILE A 23 8.57 -4.10 -15.78
CA ILE A 23 9.20 -5.09 -16.67
C ILE A 23 9.86 -4.41 -17.85
N MET A 24 11.16 -4.69 -18.02
CA MET A 24 11.94 -4.24 -19.17
C MET A 24 11.75 -5.17 -20.38
N TYR A 25 10.57 -5.09 -21.01
CA TYR A 25 10.16 -6.00 -22.08
C TYR A 25 11.15 -6.07 -23.25
N GLY A 26 11.82 -4.98 -23.59
CA GLY A 26 12.78 -4.94 -24.71
C GLY A 26 14.00 -5.83 -24.46
N GLU A 27 14.51 -5.78 -23.24
CA GLU A 27 15.67 -6.55 -22.79
C GLU A 27 15.34 -8.05 -22.75
N LEU A 28 14.18 -8.39 -22.20
CA LEU A 28 13.72 -9.78 -22.16
C LEU A 28 13.43 -10.32 -23.56
N SER A 29 12.85 -9.48 -24.43
CA SER A 29 12.49 -9.88 -25.79
C SER A 29 13.69 -10.18 -26.68
N ASP A 30 14.86 -9.61 -26.41
CA ASP A 30 16.08 -9.89 -27.20
C ASP A 30 16.43 -11.38 -27.23
N PHE A 31 16.23 -12.09 -26.11
CA PHE A 31 16.50 -13.52 -26.01
C PHE A 31 15.69 -14.32 -27.04
N SER A 32 14.38 -14.06 -27.09
CA SER A 32 13.46 -14.72 -28.03
C SER A 32 13.65 -14.19 -29.45
N TYR A 33 13.83 -12.87 -29.62
CA TYR A 33 13.98 -12.22 -30.92
C TYR A 33 15.18 -12.74 -31.69
N VAL A 34 16.35 -12.87 -31.05
CA VAL A 34 17.56 -13.37 -31.73
C VAL A 34 17.36 -14.81 -32.21
N THR A 35 16.67 -15.63 -31.42
CA THR A 35 16.36 -17.03 -31.77
C THR A 35 15.37 -17.08 -32.94
N MET A 36 14.26 -16.35 -32.84
CA MET A 36 13.24 -16.28 -33.89
C MET A 36 13.81 -15.71 -35.19
N ARG A 37 14.66 -14.69 -35.11
CA ARG A 37 15.35 -14.11 -36.28
C ARG A 37 16.19 -15.13 -37.04
N ARG A 38 16.92 -16.01 -36.34
CA ARG A 38 17.73 -17.05 -36.99
C ARG A 38 16.89 -18.11 -37.68
N LEU A 39 15.73 -18.44 -37.12
CA LEU A 39 14.86 -19.49 -37.63
C LEU A 39 13.90 -19.00 -38.72
N LEU A 40 13.44 -17.75 -38.60
CA LEU A 40 12.32 -17.21 -39.37
C LEU A 40 12.70 -15.96 -40.18
N GLY A 41 13.93 -15.47 -40.08
CA GLY A 41 14.35 -14.24 -40.75
C GLY A 41 14.25 -14.30 -42.28
N ASP A 42 14.49 -15.47 -42.88
CA ASP A 42 14.33 -15.67 -44.32
C ASP A 42 12.84 -15.71 -44.74
N THR A 43 11.95 -16.09 -43.82
CA THR A 43 10.50 -16.20 -44.07
C THR A 43 9.78 -14.87 -43.82
N PHE A 44 10.18 -14.12 -42.79
CA PHE A 44 9.60 -12.83 -42.41
C PHE A 44 10.69 -11.74 -42.32
N PRO A 45 11.35 -11.40 -43.44
CA PRO A 45 12.48 -10.47 -43.43
C PRO A 45 12.10 -9.08 -42.94
N GLU A 46 10.86 -8.63 -43.16
CA GLU A 46 10.38 -7.36 -42.64
C GLU A 46 10.21 -7.30 -41.12
N LEU A 47 9.99 -8.43 -40.43
CA LEU A 47 9.87 -8.49 -38.97
C LEU A 47 11.23 -8.66 -38.29
N PHE A 48 12.20 -9.28 -38.98
CA PHE A 48 13.52 -9.62 -38.44
C PHE A 48 14.68 -8.86 -39.10
N ASN A 49 14.43 -7.62 -39.54
CA ASN A 49 15.40 -6.77 -40.24
C ASN A 49 16.41 -6.05 -39.32
N THR A 50 16.19 -6.04 -38.00
CA THR A 50 17.14 -5.49 -37.03
C THR A 50 17.92 -6.59 -36.34
N GLN A 51 19.01 -6.21 -35.66
CA GLN A 51 19.84 -7.16 -34.92
C GLN A 51 19.21 -7.54 -33.57
N LEU A 52 18.50 -6.59 -32.96
CA LEU A 52 17.81 -6.67 -31.67
C LEU A 52 16.44 -5.96 -31.78
N VAL A 53 15.58 -6.08 -30.77
CA VAL A 53 14.31 -5.34 -30.76
C VAL A 53 14.55 -3.83 -30.61
N ARG A 54 13.63 -3.02 -31.17
CA ARG A 54 13.68 -1.55 -31.17
C ARG A 54 13.21 -0.99 -29.84
N LYS A 55 14.17 -0.88 -28.93
CA LYS A 55 14.00 -0.47 -27.54
C LYS A 55 13.47 0.95 -27.37
N GLU A 56 13.75 1.81 -28.33
CA GLU A 56 13.39 3.23 -28.34
C GLU A 56 11.89 3.45 -28.58
N GLU A 57 11.20 2.45 -29.13
CA GLU A 57 9.76 2.49 -29.40
C GLU A 57 8.93 2.00 -28.19
N HIS A 58 9.57 1.59 -27.10
CA HIS A 58 8.90 0.99 -25.93
C HIS A 58 8.53 2.07 -24.90
N ALA A 59 7.28 2.03 -24.41
CA ALA A 59 6.81 2.93 -23.35
C ALA A 59 7.15 2.37 -21.95
N VAL A 60 8.44 2.30 -21.60
CA VAL A 60 8.90 1.86 -20.27
C VAL A 60 9.84 2.88 -19.63
N ALA A 61 9.75 3.08 -18.32
CA ALA A 61 10.57 4.02 -17.56
C ALA A 61 11.96 3.42 -17.23
N ASN A 62 12.81 3.26 -18.23
CA ASN A 62 14.11 2.61 -18.05
C ASN A 62 15.20 3.57 -17.54
N GLN A 63 15.57 3.43 -16.26
CA GLN A 63 16.61 4.22 -15.59
C GLN A 63 17.99 4.15 -16.24
N LYS A 64 18.31 3.08 -16.98
CA LYS A 64 19.60 2.94 -17.66
C LYS A 64 19.63 3.59 -19.04
N ARG A 65 18.47 3.98 -19.60
CA ARG A 65 18.35 4.54 -20.95
C ARG A 65 18.00 6.02 -20.98
N HIS A 66 17.37 6.51 -19.93
CA HIS A 66 16.84 7.87 -19.88
C HIS A 66 17.35 8.58 -18.64
N ASP A 67 17.79 9.83 -18.82
CA ASP A 67 18.20 10.69 -17.71
C ASP A 67 17.00 11.03 -16.80
N ASP A 68 15.83 11.24 -17.42
CA ASP A 68 14.53 11.32 -16.73
C ASP A 68 13.56 10.26 -17.29
N PRO A 69 13.55 9.05 -16.70
CA PRO A 69 12.68 7.95 -17.12
C PRO A 69 11.20 8.24 -16.93
N GLN A 70 10.86 9.05 -15.93
CA GLN A 70 9.48 9.36 -15.60
C GLN A 70 8.87 10.29 -16.64
N GLU A 71 9.59 11.37 -16.98
CA GLU A 71 9.17 12.29 -18.03
C GLU A 71 9.09 11.57 -19.38
N PHE A 72 10.06 10.71 -19.70
CA PHE A 72 10.03 9.91 -20.92
C PHE A 72 8.77 9.03 -21.00
N TYR A 73 8.49 8.26 -19.94
CA TYR A 73 7.31 7.39 -19.89
C TYR A 73 6.01 8.19 -20.01
N GLN A 74 5.88 9.29 -19.27
CA GLN A 74 4.69 10.15 -19.34
C GLN A 74 4.46 10.68 -20.74
N ASN A 75 5.51 11.16 -21.42
CA ASN A 75 5.41 11.65 -22.78
C ASN A 75 5.02 10.54 -23.76
N LYS A 76 5.54 9.31 -23.59
CA LYS A 76 5.13 8.18 -24.43
C LYS A 76 3.70 7.72 -24.21
N MET A 77 3.25 7.67 -22.96
CA MET A 77 1.84 7.38 -22.68
C MET A 77 0.92 8.45 -23.28
N LYS A 78 1.29 9.73 -23.19
CA LYS A 78 0.56 10.80 -23.86
C LYS A 78 0.53 10.64 -25.38
N ASP A 79 1.67 10.35 -26.03
CA ASP A 79 1.72 10.11 -27.49
C ASP A 79 0.77 8.96 -27.90
N ILE A 80 0.73 7.88 -27.11
CA ILE A 80 -0.15 6.73 -27.34
C ILE A 80 -1.62 7.13 -27.18
N PHE A 81 -1.96 7.84 -26.11
CA PHE A 81 -3.33 8.28 -25.86
C PHE A 81 -3.82 9.32 -26.87
N ASP A 82 -2.97 10.26 -27.30
CA ASP A 82 -3.28 11.21 -28.37
C ASP A 82 -3.65 10.44 -29.65
N LYS A 83 -2.87 9.41 -30.01
CA LYS A 83 -3.16 8.59 -31.20
C LYS A 83 -4.45 7.78 -31.05
N LEU A 84 -4.74 7.27 -29.85
CA LEU A 84 -5.99 6.56 -29.56
C LEU A 84 -7.19 7.50 -29.63
N SER A 85 -7.06 8.72 -29.10
CA SER A 85 -8.08 9.78 -29.15
C SER A 85 -8.44 10.14 -30.59
N ASP A 86 -7.44 10.29 -31.47
CA ASP A 86 -7.66 10.53 -32.90
C ASP A 86 -8.36 9.36 -33.61
N THR A 87 -8.07 8.14 -33.18
CA THR A 87 -8.53 6.90 -33.84
C THR A 87 -9.94 6.52 -33.42
N LEU A 88 -10.28 6.76 -32.16
CA LEU A 88 -11.60 6.49 -31.60
C LEU A 88 -12.64 7.46 -32.17
N VAL A 89 -13.86 6.99 -32.37
CA VAL A 89 -15.01 7.85 -32.67
C VAL A 89 -15.28 8.80 -31.50
N ASP A 90 -15.99 9.89 -31.77
CA ASP A 90 -16.52 10.77 -30.73
C ASP A 90 -17.34 9.96 -29.71
N ASN A 91 -17.07 10.17 -28.43
CA ASN A 91 -17.62 9.41 -27.31
C ASN A 91 -17.30 7.89 -27.32
N GLY A 92 -16.29 7.48 -28.11
CA GLY A 92 -15.73 6.13 -28.11
C GLY A 92 -15.18 5.71 -26.75
N ILE A 93 -14.97 4.41 -26.55
CA ILE A 93 -14.58 3.83 -25.26
C ILE A 93 -13.10 3.46 -25.29
N LEU A 94 -12.37 3.90 -24.27
CA LEU A 94 -11.06 3.36 -23.92
C LEU A 94 -11.19 2.59 -22.61
N THR A 95 -10.81 1.31 -22.62
CA THR A 95 -10.63 0.52 -21.40
C THR A 95 -9.14 0.26 -21.21
N LEU A 96 -8.61 0.67 -20.06
CA LEU A 96 -7.23 0.49 -19.68
C LEU A 96 -7.14 -0.53 -18.54
N MET A 97 -6.34 -1.57 -18.68
CA MET A 97 -5.94 -2.40 -17.55
C MET A 97 -4.78 -1.72 -16.84
N PHE A 98 -4.93 -1.41 -15.55
CA PHE A 98 -3.88 -0.74 -14.80
C PHE A 98 -4.02 -1.03 -13.30
N THR A 99 -2.93 -1.45 -12.67
CA THR A 99 -2.84 -1.57 -11.22
C THR A 99 -1.45 -1.16 -10.78
N ASP A 100 -1.41 -0.25 -9.83
CA ASP A 100 -0.20 0.17 -9.13
C ASP A 100 -0.58 0.63 -7.72
N ARG A 101 0.31 0.42 -6.75
CA ARG A 101 0.15 0.93 -5.39
C ARG A 101 0.51 2.39 -5.30
N GLU A 102 1.44 2.85 -6.11
CA GLU A 102 1.93 4.21 -6.04
C GLU A 102 0.94 5.19 -6.67
N ILE A 103 0.53 6.20 -5.90
CA ILE A 103 -0.25 7.35 -6.43
C ILE A 103 0.46 7.98 -7.63
N LYS A 104 1.80 7.94 -7.65
CA LYS A 104 2.61 8.51 -8.71
C LYS A 104 2.29 7.90 -10.07
N ALA A 105 2.18 6.58 -10.17
CA ALA A 105 1.87 5.89 -11.40
C ALA A 105 0.43 6.20 -11.88
N TRP A 106 -0.53 6.20 -10.94
CA TRP A 106 -1.91 6.63 -11.18
C TRP A 106 -2.01 8.06 -11.68
N ASN A 107 -1.24 8.98 -11.08
CA ASN A 107 -1.18 10.38 -11.48
C ASN A 107 -0.66 10.52 -12.91
N THR A 108 0.42 9.82 -13.26
CA THR A 108 0.99 9.85 -14.62
C THR A 108 -0.01 9.37 -15.67
N ILE A 109 -0.68 8.23 -15.45
CA ILE A 109 -1.68 7.70 -16.38
C ILE A 109 -2.90 8.62 -16.48
N SER A 110 -3.45 9.05 -15.34
CA SER A 110 -4.65 9.90 -15.31
C SER A 110 -4.40 11.25 -15.98
N LYS A 111 -3.24 11.85 -15.73
CA LYS A 111 -2.83 13.10 -16.37
C LYS A 111 -2.70 12.94 -17.88
N ALA A 112 -2.05 11.87 -18.35
CA ALA A 112 -1.89 11.61 -19.78
C ALA A 112 -3.26 11.41 -20.46
N LEU A 113 -4.18 10.63 -19.85
CA LEU A 113 -5.54 10.44 -20.36
C LEU A 113 -6.30 11.77 -20.49
N ILE A 114 -6.32 12.58 -19.42
CA ILE A 114 -7.03 13.86 -19.39
C ILE A 114 -6.46 14.83 -20.44
N GLN A 115 -5.14 14.89 -20.56
CA GLN A 115 -4.47 15.76 -21.55
C GLN A 115 -4.73 15.33 -22.99
N SER A 116 -4.97 14.04 -23.23
CA SER A 116 -5.33 13.49 -24.55
C SER A 116 -6.82 13.56 -24.87
N GLY A 117 -7.63 14.21 -24.02
CA GLY A 117 -9.06 14.42 -24.25
C GLY A 117 -9.95 13.27 -23.78
N PHE A 118 -9.44 12.38 -22.93
CA PHE A 118 -10.26 11.34 -22.31
C PHE A 118 -10.86 11.82 -20.98
N THR A 119 -12.11 11.41 -20.75
CA THR A 119 -12.77 11.57 -19.45
C THR A 119 -12.93 10.21 -18.81
N ILE A 120 -12.34 10.00 -17.61
CA ILE A 120 -12.55 8.77 -16.85
C ILE A 120 -14.00 8.73 -16.36
N THR A 121 -14.68 7.61 -16.61
CA THR A 121 -16.13 7.44 -16.38
C THR A 121 -16.49 6.25 -15.51
N ALA A 122 -15.58 5.30 -15.30
CA ALA A 122 -15.73 4.21 -14.35
C ALA A 122 -14.38 3.58 -14.02
N SER A 123 -14.30 2.88 -12.90
CA SER A 123 -13.26 1.88 -12.66
C SER A 123 -13.86 0.60 -12.09
N HIS A 124 -13.31 -0.54 -12.49
CA HIS A 124 -13.73 -1.83 -11.99
C HIS A 124 -12.52 -2.61 -11.48
N PRO A 125 -12.41 -2.85 -10.16
CA PRO A 125 -11.47 -3.83 -9.66
C PRO A 125 -11.90 -5.22 -10.14
N VAL A 126 -10.97 -5.97 -10.71
CA VAL A 126 -11.15 -7.34 -11.18
C VAL A 126 -10.05 -8.17 -10.55
N LYS A 127 -10.43 -9.17 -9.75
CA LYS A 127 -9.49 -10.14 -9.19
C LYS A 127 -8.94 -10.98 -10.34
N THR A 128 -7.66 -10.84 -10.64
CA THR A 128 -7.01 -11.45 -11.82
C THR A 128 -6.10 -12.61 -11.47
N GLU A 129 -5.80 -12.84 -10.18
CA GLU A 129 -4.94 -13.95 -9.75
C GLU A 129 -5.75 -15.12 -9.16
N MET A 130 -5.47 -16.34 -9.65
CA MET A 130 -5.79 -17.60 -8.96
C MET A 130 -4.80 -17.75 -7.80
N GLY A 131 -5.28 -18.08 -6.60
CA GLY A 131 -4.49 -18.20 -5.36
C GLY A 131 -3.39 -19.29 -5.33
N ASP A 132 -2.92 -19.78 -6.48
CA ASP A 132 -1.97 -20.89 -6.62
C ASP A 132 -0.72 -20.51 -7.44
N ARG A 133 -0.17 -19.30 -7.28
CA ARG A 133 1.24 -19.08 -7.69
C ARG A 133 2.17 -19.64 -6.62
N ILE A 134 2.39 -20.95 -6.69
CA ILE A 134 3.49 -21.64 -6.01
C ILE A 134 4.80 -20.99 -6.48
N GLY A 135 5.34 -20.05 -5.70
CA GLY A 135 6.64 -19.41 -5.97
C GLY A 135 6.76 -17.90 -5.70
N ALA A 136 5.70 -17.20 -5.28
CA ALA A 136 5.79 -15.80 -4.84
C ALA A 136 5.43 -15.72 -3.35
N GLN A 137 6.37 -16.09 -2.47
CA GLN A 137 6.16 -16.12 -1.02
C GLN A 137 6.70 -14.85 -0.30
N ASP A 138 7.12 -13.80 -1.02
CA ASP A 138 7.85 -12.68 -0.38
C ASP A 138 7.51 -11.29 -0.91
N THR A 139 6.39 -11.13 -1.59
CA THR A 139 5.89 -9.78 -1.88
C THR A 139 4.39 -9.80 -1.76
N ALA A 140 3.84 -9.05 -0.80
CA ALA A 140 2.48 -8.56 -0.90
C ALA A 140 2.32 -8.05 -2.33
N SER A 141 1.62 -8.75 -3.21
CA SER A 141 1.36 -8.35 -4.58
C SER A 141 -0.11 -7.97 -4.68
N VAL A 142 -0.43 -6.83 -5.30
CA VAL A 142 -1.82 -6.44 -5.52
C VAL A 142 -2.51 -7.56 -6.32
N SER A 143 -3.53 -8.19 -5.73
CA SER A 143 -4.17 -9.38 -6.30
C SER A 143 -5.23 -9.04 -7.35
N SER A 144 -5.58 -7.75 -7.46
CA SER A 144 -6.59 -7.23 -8.38
C SER A 144 -6.02 -6.32 -9.47
N SER A 145 -6.46 -6.54 -10.72
CA SER A 145 -6.29 -5.59 -11.82
C SER A 145 -7.44 -4.59 -11.85
N ILE A 146 -7.18 -3.28 -11.98
CA ILE A 146 -8.24 -2.29 -12.15
C ILE A 146 -8.43 -1.97 -13.63
N LEU A 147 -9.67 -2.11 -14.09
CA LEU A 147 -10.10 -1.68 -15.42
C LEU A 147 -10.62 -0.26 -15.34
N LEU A 148 -9.86 0.70 -15.86
CA LEU A 148 -10.30 2.08 -16.01
C LEU A 148 -11.04 2.27 -17.34
N VAL A 149 -12.23 2.83 -17.28
CA VAL A 149 -13.04 3.12 -18.47
C VAL A 149 -13.08 4.62 -18.67
N ALA A 150 -12.58 5.07 -19.82
CA ALA A 150 -12.61 6.46 -20.24
C ALA A 150 -13.37 6.65 -21.55
N ARG A 151 -13.97 7.83 -21.70
CA ARG A 151 -14.68 8.25 -22.92
C ARG A 151 -13.85 9.25 -23.69
N ASN A 152 -13.75 9.06 -25.00
CA ASN A 152 -13.15 10.03 -25.92
C ASN A 152 -14.07 11.25 -26.02
N GLN A 153 -13.87 12.23 -25.17
CA GLN A 153 -14.70 13.43 -25.10
C GLN A 153 -13.75 14.61 -25.04
N SER A 154 -13.42 15.16 -26.20
CA SER A 154 -12.66 16.40 -26.28
C SER A 154 -13.46 17.50 -25.57
N LYS A 155 -13.11 17.78 -24.32
CA LYS A 155 -13.78 18.80 -23.52
C LYS A 155 -13.19 20.16 -23.83
N ASP A 156 -13.92 20.97 -24.59
CA ASP A 156 -13.73 22.42 -24.68
C ASP A 156 -14.29 23.14 -23.41
N GLN A 157 -14.10 22.56 -22.22
CA GLN A 157 -14.49 23.21 -20.97
C GLN A 157 -13.53 24.36 -20.67
N THR A 158 -14.01 25.58 -20.89
CA THR A 158 -13.25 26.83 -20.69
C THR A 158 -13.36 27.39 -19.28
N GLN A 159 -14.31 26.91 -18.49
CA GLN A 159 -14.53 27.36 -17.11
C GLN A 159 -14.00 26.32 -16.13
N SER A 160 -13.14 26.78 -15.22
CA SER A 160 -12.62 25.96 -14.12
C SER A 160 -13.60 25.91 -12.95
N VAL A 161 -13.61 24.80 -12.24
CA VAL A 161 -14.34 24.62 -10.98
C VAL A 161 -13.35 24.75 -9.81
N LEU A 162 -13.78 25.34 -8.69
CA LEU A 162 -12.92 25.46 -7.51
C LEU A 162 -12.79 24.12 -6.78
N TRP A 163 -11.57 23.77 -6.36
CA TRP A 163 -11.28 22.58 -5.55
C TRP A 163 -12.20 22.43 -4.34
N GLU A 164 -12.47 23.53 -3.63
CA GLU A 164 -13.30 23.52 -2.43
C GLU A 164 -14.77 23.15 -2.71
N GLU A 165 -15.23 23.31 -3.95
CA GLU A 165 -16.60 22.95 -4.35
C GLU A 165 -16.73 21.44 -4.56
N ILE A 166 -15.67 20.77 -5.02
CA ILE A 166 -15.72 19.34 -5.39
C ILE A 166 -15.11 18.42 -4.33
N LYS A 167 -14.28 18.96 -3.43
CA LYS A 167 -13.53 18.18 -2.43
C LYS A 167 -14.45 17.30 -1.59
N ASN A 168 -15.58 17.84 -1.14
CA ASN A 168 -16.53 17.09 -0.31
C ASN A 168 -17.19 15.94 -1.10
N ASP A 169 -17.48 16.16 -2.38
CA ASP A 169 -18.06 15.12 -3.24
C ASP A 169 -17.06 14.00 -3.52
N ILE A 170 -15.78 14.35 -3.72
CA ILE A 170 -14.67 13.38 -3.83
C ILE A 170 -14.56 12.57 -2.53
N GLU A 171 -14.55 13.25 -1.38
CA GLU A 171 -14.48 12.58 -0.07
C GLU A 171 -15.65 11.62 0.14
N GLN A 172 -16.88 12.08 -0.15
CA GLN A 172 -18.07 11.26 0.02
C GLN A 172 -18.09 10.07 -0.93
N THR A 173 -17.64 10.26 -2.18
CA THR A 173 -17.55 9.21 -3.19
C THR A 173 -16.53 8.15 -2.76
N ALA A 174 -15.31 8.57 -2.40
CA ALA A 174 -14.27 7.67 -1.92
C ALA A 174 -14.71 6.90 -0.66
N ARG A 175 -15.36 7.57 0.29
CA ARG A 175 -15.88 6.96 1.52
C ARG A 175 -16.94 5.90 1.23
N THR A 176 -17.88 6.22 0.34
CA THR A 176 -18.98 5.31 0.00
C THR A 176 -18.44 4.08 -0.70
N GLU A 177 -17.51 4.27 -1.63
CA GLU A 177 -16.89 3.16 -2.34
C GLU A 177 -16.03 2.31 -1.42
N ALA A 178 -15.19 2.91 -0.56
CA ALA A 178 -14.39 2.18 0.42
C ALA A 178 -15.25 1.25 1.28
N LYS A 179 -16.35 1.78 1.86
CA LYS A 179 -17.29 0.98 2.66
C LYS A 179 -17.94 -0.15 1.86
N ARG A 180 -18.29 0.11 0.59
CA ARG A 180 -18.86 -0.90 -0.30
C ARG A 180 -17.85 -2.01 -0.58
N LEU A 181 -16.61 -1.67 -0.88
CA LEU A 181 -15.55 -2.63 -1.20
C LEU A 181 -15.15 -3.45 0.02
N LEU A 182 -14.95 -2.82 1.18
CA LEU A 182 -14.63 -3.50 2.44
C LEU A 182 -15.76 -4.43 2.93
N SER A 183 -17.01 -4.21 2.48
CA SER A 183 -18.12 -5.13 2.79
C SER A 183 -18.11 -6.42 1.94
N ILE A 184 -17.22 -6.54 0.97
CA ILE A 184 -17.09 -7.72 0.10
C ILE A 184 -15.95 -8.58 0.66
N GLU A 185 -16.27 -9.80 1.12
CA GLU A 185 -15.31 -10.71 1.79
C GLU A 185 -14.04 -10.99 0.97
N ASP A 186 -14.14 -11.00 -0.36
CA ASP A 186 -13.03 -11.37 -1.26
C ASP A 186 -12.10 -10.20 -1.65
N ILE A 187 -12.35 -8.98 -1.16
CA ILE A 187 -11.56 -7.78 -1.48
C ILE A 187 -10.71 -7.41 -0.27
N ASP A 188 -9.39 -7.43 -0.44
CA ASP A 188 -8.47 -7.00 0.61
C ASP A 188 -8.44 -5.47 0.78
N LYS A 189 -7.84 -5.01 1.88
CA LYS A 189 -7.81 -3.57 2.25
C LYS A 189 -6.95 -2.74 1.29
N ILE A 190 -5.94 -3.35 0.65
CA ILE A 190 -5.08 -2.70 -0.34
C ILE A 190 -5.88 -2.48 -1.62
N ASP A 191 -6.53 -3.52 -2.12
CA ASP A 191 -7.40 -3.51 -3.29
C ASP A 191 -8.54 -2.52 -3.10
N ALA A 192 -9.16 -2.48 -1.92
CA ALA A 192 -10.19 -1.49 -1.60
C ALA A 192 -9.64 -0.05 -1.66
N SER A 193 -8.41 0.16 -1.19
CA SER A 193 -7.73 1.47 -1.21
C SER A 193 -7.43 1.94 -2.63
N ILE A 194 -6.93 1.06 -3.50
CA ILE A 194 -6.60 1.41 -4.88
C ILE A 194 -7.88 1.55 -5.72
N ALA A 195 -8.86 0.67 -5.56
CA ALA A 195 -10.10 0.71 -6.33
C ALA A 195 -10.95 1.97 -6.06
N ALA A 196 -10.84 2.58 -4.88
CA ALA A 196 -11.49 3.84 -4.56
C ALA A 196 -10.94 5.04 -5.36
N PHE A 197 -9.76 4.93 -5.99
CA PHE A 197 -9.19 5.99 -6.81
C PHE A 197 -10.02 6.28 -8.06
N GLY A 198 -10.56 5.26 -8.71
CA GLY A 198 -11.30 5.44 -9.95
C GLY A 198 -12.56 6.30 -9.78
N PRO A 199 -13.45 6.03 -8.80
CA PRO A 199 -14.61 6.88 -8.55
C PRO A 199 -14.24 8.31 -8.15
N ALA A 200 -13.14 8.51 -7.40
CA ALA A 200 -12.64 9.85 -7.08
C ALA A 200 -12.16 10.58 -8.35
N LEU A 201 -11.40 9.90 -9.21
CA LEU A 201 -10.96 10.41 -10.50
C LEU A 201 -12.12 10.69 -11.45
N GLU A 202 -13.18 9.88 -11.43
CA GLU A 202 -14.39 10.09 -12.23
C GLU A 202 -15.04 11.44 -11.87
N GLN A 203 -15.23 11.73 -10.57
CA GLN A 203 -15.79 13.01 -10.12
C GLN A 203 -14.92 14.19 -10.54
N TYR A 204 -13.61 14.05 -10.40
CA TYR A 204 -12.65 15.06 -10.83
C TYR A 204 -12.68 15.28 -12.35
N CYS A 205 -12.65 14.21 -13.15
CA CYS A 205 -12.66 14.28 -14.62
C CYS A 205 -13.95 14.89 -15.16
N LYS A 206 -15.10 14.67 -14.50
CA LYS A 206 -16.38 15.29 -14.87
C LYS A 206 -16.33 16.82 -14.82
N LEU A 207 -15.59 17.38 -13.86
CA LEU A 207 -15.53 18.82 -13.56
C LEU A 207 -14.20 19.47 -13.95
N TYR A 208 -13.31 18.73 -14.62
CA TYR A 208 -12.02 19.23 -15.10
C TYR A 208 -12.19 20.32 -16.18
N PRO A 209 -11.46 21.46 -16.13
CA PRO A 209 -10.34 21.74 -15.23
C PRO A 209 -10.78 22.20 -13.83
N VAL A 210 -10.00 21.81 -12.82
CA VAL A 210 -10.21 22.20 -11.41
C VAL A 210 -9.05 23.07 -10.95
N GLU A 211 -9.34 24.15 -10.25
CA GLU A 211 -8.33 25.11 -9.77
C GLU A 211 -8.49 25.42 -8.28
N ASN A 212 -7.42 25.86 -7.63
CA ASN A 212 -7.48 26.39 -6.27
C ASN A 212 -7.88 27.88 -6.27
N LYS A 213 -8.00 28.49 -5.08
CA LYS A 213 -8.34 29.92 -4.93
C LYS A 213 -7.29 30.88 -5.52
N MET A 214 -6.09 30.39 -5.82
CA MET A 214 -5.01 31.15 -6.46
C MET A 214 -5.00 31.00 -7.99
N GLY A 215 -5.94 30.23 -8.56
CA GLY A 215 -6.00 29.95 -9.99
C GLY A 215 -5.00 28.89 -10.46
N GLU A 216 -4.38 28.15 -9.53
CA GLU A 216 -3.47 27.06 -9.88
C GLU A 216 -4.28 25.78 -10.15
N LYS A 217 -3.98 25.11 -11.26
CA LYS A 217 -4.64 23.85 -11.62
C LYS A 217 -4.34 22.78 -10.57
N ILE A 218 -5.38 22.09 -10.15
CA ILE A 218 -5.29 20.89 -9.33
C ILE A 218 -4.99 19.73 -10.24
N GLU A 219 -3.90 19.04 -9.97
CA GLU A 219 -3.49 17.82 -10.66
C GLU A 219 -4.15 16.57 -10.02
N PRO A 220 -4.20 15.43 -10.74
CA PRO A 220 -4.85 14.21 -10.24
C PRO A 220 -4.25 13.68 -8.93
N ASP A 221 -2.95 13.86 -8.68
CA ASP A 221 -2.26 13.46 -7.44
C ASP A 221 -2.96 13.97 -6.17
N LYS A 222 -3.46 15.21 -6.18
CA LYS A 222 -4.17 15.80 -5.04
C LYS A 222 -5.51 15.11 -4.79
N VAL A 223 -6.21 14.72 -5.85
CA VAL A 223 -7.48 13.97 -5.78
C VAL A 223 -7.21 12.59 -5.21
N LEU A 224 -6.21 11.90 -5.74
CA LEU A 224 -5.81 10.55 -5.33
C LEU A 224 -5.34 10.53 -3.87
N THR A 225 -4.50 11.48 -3.47
CA THR A 225 -4.07 11.65 -2.07
C THR A 225 -5.27 11.83 -1.16
N LYS A 226 -6.24 12.64 -1.58
CA LYS A 226 -7.43 12.89 -0.78
C LYS A 226 -8.35 11.67 -0.68
N ALA A 227 -8.54 10.94 -1.77
CA ALA A 227 -9.27 9.69 -1.78
C ALA A 227 -8.61 8.66 -0.85
N ARG A 228 -7.28 8.50 -0.96
CA ARG A 228 -6.48 7.62 -0.09
C ARG A 228 -6.69 7.94 1.40
N GLN A 229 -6.54 9.20 1.80
CA GLN A 229 -6.78 9.63 3.19
C GLN A 229 -8.17 9.22 3.69
N VAL A 230 -9.19 9.34 2.84
CA VAL A 230 -10.55 8.95 3.20
C VAL A 230 -10.66 7.44 3.37
N VAL A 231 -10.09 6.65 2.48
CA VAL A 231 -10.13 5.17 2.58
C VAL A 231 -9.39 4.70 3.83
N THR A 232 -8.19 5.22 4.07
CA THR A 232 -7.44 4.97 5.31
C THR A 232 -8.27 5.25 6.55
N ASN A 233 -8.96 6.39 6.60
CA ASN A 233 -9.82 6.73 7.73
C ASN A 233 -11.03 5.80 7.85
N VAL A 234 -11.55 5.27 6.74
CA VAL A 234 -12.62 4.26 6.79
C VAL A 234 -12.10 2.96 7.37
N ILE A 235 -10.96 2.45 6.87
CA ILE A 235 -10.32 1.23 7.39
C ILE A 235 -10.01 1.39 8.87
N ALA A 236 -9.40 2.51 9.26
CA ALA A 236 -9.08 2.77 10.65
C ALA A 236 -10.31 2.78 11.55
N ASN A 237 -11.41 3.39 11.11
CA ASN A 237 -12.63 3.45 11.91
C ASN A 237 -13.35 2.10 12.00
N ASP A 238 -13.29 1.30 10.94
CA ASP A 238 -13.91 -0.03 10.88
C ASP A 238 -13.16 -1.04 11.76
N GLU A 239 -11.84 -1.01 11.71
CA GLU A 239 -10.98 -1.97 12.41
C GLU A 239 -10.70 -1.58 13.86
N LEU A 240 -10.53 -0.27 14.14
CA LEU A 240 -10.08 0.22 15.44
C LEU A 240 -11.18 0.93 16.25
N ASN A 241 -12.46 0.87 15.83
CA ASN A 241 -13.60 1.46 16.57
C ASN A 241 -13.31 2.89 17.12
N THR A 242 -12.77 3.75 16.27
CA THR A 242 -12.05 5.00 16.62
C THR A 242 -12.87 6.08 17.31
N GLU A 243 -14.21 5.97 17.38
CA GLU A 243 -15.02 6.93 18.13
C GLU A 243 -14.86 6.79 19.67
N THR A 244 -14.23 5.70 20.15
CA THR A 244 -14.11 5.40 21.59
C THR A 244 -12.73 4.94 22.06
N ASP A 245 -11.70 4.93 21.20
CA ASP A 245 -10.50 4.13 21.45
C ASP A 245 -9.39 4.88 22.23
N PRO A 246 -8.78 4.27 23.28
CA PRO A 246 -7.79 4.90 24.16
C PRO A 246 -6.35 4.91 23.60
N ILE A 247 -6.12 4.43 22.38
CA ILE A 247 -4.78 4.34 21.77
C ILE A 247 -4.34 5.65 21.11
N ASP A 248 -3.10 6.03 21.40
CA ASP A 248 -2.45 7.23 20.86
C ASP A 248 -2.12 7.11 19.36
N GLY A 249 -1.82 8.23 18.71
CA GLY A 249 -1.63 8.29 17.26
C GLY A 249 -0.46 7.44 16.73
N LEU A 250 0.64 7.32 17.47
CA LEU A 250 1.78 6.49 17.07
C LEU A 250 1.41 5.01 17.11
N THR A 251 0.75 4.58 18.19
CA THR A 251 0.28 3.21 18.36
C THR A 251 -0.75 2.85 17.29
N ARG A 252 -1.70 3.74 17.03
CA ARG A 252 -2.71 3.58 15.97
C ARG A 252 -2.06 3.44 14.60
N TRP A 253 -1.10 4.31 14.29
CA TRP A 253 -0.36 4.26 13.04
C TRP A 253 0.34 2.91 12.84
N TYR A 254 1.05 2.43 13.87
CA TYR A 254 1.78 1.16 13.82
C TYR A 254 0.85 -0.03 13.57
N ILE A 255 -0.31 -0.08 14.24
CA ILE A 255 -1.33 -1.12 14.03
C ILE A 255 -1.90 -1.04 12.60
N LEU A 256 -2.22 0.18 12.11
CA LEU A 256 -2.77 0.36 10.76
C LEU A 256 -1.80 -0.08 9.67
N CYS A 257 -0.49 0.05 9.88
CA CYS A 257 0.49 -0.45 8.93
C CYS A 257 0.37 -1.97 8.77
N TYR A 258 0.30 -2.74 9.86
CA TYR A 258 0.09 -4.19 9.78
C TYR A 258 -1.28 -4.56 9.19
N ILE A 259 -2.35 -3.86 9.61
CA ILE A 259 -3.72 -4.10 9.11
C ILE A 259 -3.84 -3.94 7.59
N ILE A 260 -3.05 -3.03 6.99
CA ILE A 260 -3.18 -2.68 5.57
C ILE A 260 -2.14 -3.39 4.71
N TYR A 261 -0.89 -3.53 5.16
CA TYR A 261 0.22 -3.99 4.31
C TYR A 261 0.62 -5.44 4.52
N ASP A 262 0.09 -6.11 5.55
CA ASP A 262 0.41 -7.48 6.01
C ASP A 262 1.90 -7.71 6.34
N ASP A 263 2.84 -7.05 5.67
CA ASP A 263 4.27 -7.09 5.95
C ASP A 263 4.76 -5.76 6.54
N ALA A 264 6.01 -5.76 7.03
CA ALA A 264 6.64 -4.59 7.62
C ALA A 264 7.04 -3.51 6.60
N ASP A 265 6.97 -3.80 5.29
CA ASP A 265 7.44 -2.92 4.21
C ASP A 265 6.29 -2.06 3.67
N VAL A 266 6.28 -0.78 4.06
CA VAL A 266 5.24 0.18 3.67
C VAL A 266 5.88 1.31 2.85
N PRO A 267 5.39 1.67 1.65
CA PRO A 267 5.93 2.82 0.93
C PRO A 267 5.96 4.08 1.80
N PHE A 268 7.04 4.87 1.76
CA PHE A 268 7.18 6.00 2.70
C PHE A 268 6.01 7.00 2.62
N ASP A 269 5.52 7.27 1.40
CA ASP A 269 4.37 8.14 1.20
C ASP A 269 3.08 7.53 1.75
N GLU A 270 2.87 6.21 1.62
CA GLU A 270 1.77 5.47 2.29
C GLU A 270 1.84 5.69 3.80
N ALA A 271 2.98 5.34 4.39
CA ALA A 271 3.22 5.41 5.82
C ALA A 271 2.96 6.81 6.36
N ASN A 272 3.40 7.84 5.64
CA ASN A 272 3.19 9.23 6.02
C ASN A 272 1.71 9.64 5.95
N GLN A 273 0.95 9.18 4.94
CA GLN A 273 -0.50 9.41 4.88
C GLN A 273 -1.27 8.69 5.99
N LEU A 274 -0.88 7.45 6.32
CA LEU A 274 -1.41 6.75 7.49
C LEU A 274 -1.15 7.55 8.76
N GLY A 275 0.04 8.12 8.90
CA GLY A 275 0.41 8.95 10.04
C GLY A 275 -0.53 10.15 10.18
N MET A 276 -0.78 10.87 9.09
CA MET A 276 -1.73 11.99 9.08
C MET A 276 -3.15 11.57 9.49
N GLY A 277 -3.62 10.40 9.03
CA GLY A 277 -4.92 9.84 9.43
C GLY A 277 -4.97 9.42 10.90
N ALA A 278 -3.84 8.98 11.44
CA ALA A 278 -3.68 8.61 12.85
C ALA A 278 -3.31 9.79 13.77
N ASP A 279 -3.25 11.02 13.25
CA ASP A 279 -2.85 12.23 13.97
C ASP A 279 -1.41 12.18 14.52
N ILE A 280 -0.47 11.67 13.70
CA ILE A 280 0.96 11.60 14.01
C ILE A 280 1.83 11.99 12.81
N ASN A 281 2.87 12.79 13.05
CA ASN A 281 3.94 13.00 12.06
C ASN A 281 5.05 11.97 12.28
N ILE A 282 5.09 10.94 11.44
CA ILE A 282 6.03 9.82 11.58
C ILE A 282 7.50 10.23 11.38
N THR A 283 7.75 11.32 10.65
CA THR A 283 9.10 11.85 10.43
C THR A 283 9.61 12.54 11.68
N GLU A 284 8.75 13.29 12.37
CA GLU A 284 9.10 13.93 13.65
C GLU A 284 9.22 12.90 14.78
N ALA A 285 8.41 11.84 14.75
CA ALA A 285 8.46 10.76 15.72
C ALA A 285 9.66 9.81 15.54
N TYR A 286 10.36 9.85 14.40
CA TYR A 286 11.39 8.88 14.04
C TYR A 286 12.52 8.77 15.07
N ASP A 287 13.14 9.90 15.46
CA ASP A 287 14.31 9.87 16.33
C ASP A 287 13.96 9.52 17.79
N SER A 288 12.79 9.95 18.27
CA SER A 288 12.36 9.71 19.65
C SER A 288 11.82 8.30 19.87
N THR A 289 11.38 7.62 18.82
CA THR A 289 10.72 6.32 18.93
C THR A 289 11.51 5.21 18.29
N ARG A 290 12.19 5.46 17.15
CA ARG A 290 12.74 4.41 16.28
C ARG A 290 11.73 3.32 15.94
N ILE A 291 10.43 3.63 15.91
CA ILE A 291 9.36 2.65 15.61
C ILE A 291 9.41 2.16 14.15
N TRP A 292 10.13 2.86 13.29
CA TRP A 292 10.32 2.46 11.90
C TRP A 292 11.73 2.82 11.43
N SER A 293 12.17 2.22 10.33
CA SER A 293 13.44 2.52 9.66
C SER A 293 13.24 2.66 8.15
N LYS A 294 14.16 3.33 7.46
CA LYS A 294 14.06 3.54 6.01
C LYS A 294 14.83 2.45 5.27
N SER A 295 14.16 1.72 4.40
CA SER A 295 14.77 0.74 3.50
C SER A 295 14.45 1.13 2.06
N GLY A 296 15.43 1.74 1.38
CA GLY A 296 15.20 2.28 0.03
C GLY A 296 14.12 3.36 -0.02
N GLY A 297 13.01 3.09 -0.72
CA GLY A 297 11.83 3.95 -0.83
C GLY A 297 10.77 3.71 0.26
N ASP A 298 10.96 2.67 1.06
CA ASP A 298 9.96 2.11 1.95
C ASP A 298 10.32 2.33 3.42
N VAL A 299 9.34 2.05 4.27
CA VAL A 299 9.35 2.14 5.72
C VAL A 299 9.23 0.72 6.25
N ASP A 300 10.25 0.29 6.97
CA ASP A 300 10.27 -0.99 7.67
C ASP A 300 9.82 -0.74 9.12
N LEU A 301 8.79 -1.46 9.57
CA LEU A 301 8.33 -1.40 10.96
C LEU A 301 9.32 -2.08 11.91
N ASN A 302 9.77 -1.37 12.93
CA ASN A 302 10.70 -1.88 13.93
C ASN A 302 9.95 -2.44 15.14
N ASP A 303 10.31 -3.65 15.56
CA ASP A 303 9.79 -4.34 16.73
C ASP A 303 10.53 -3.98 18.03
N HIS A 304 10.31 -4.75 19.10
CA HIS A 304 10.99 -4.58 20.37
C HIS A 304 12.50 -4.87 20.31
N ASN A 305 12.96 -5.78 19.46
CA ASN A 305 14.37 -6.14 19.32
C ASN A 305 15.22 -4.98 18.81
N TYR A 306 14.64 -4.13 17.97
CA TYR A 306 15.38 -3.00 17.39
C TYR A 306 15.38 -1.75 18.28
N ARG A 307 14.28 -1.43 18.96
CA ARG A 307 14.10 -0.10 19.60
C ARG A 307 14.12 -0.09 21.13
N VAL A 308 14.03 -1.26 21.77
CA VAL A 308 14.02 -1.37 23.24
C VAL A 308 15.42 -1.67 23.78
N GLN A 309 15.80 -0.99 24.86
CA GLN A 309 17.09 -1.23 25.52
C GLN A 309 17.07 -2.57 26.27
N ASN A 310 18.20 -3.28 26.27
CA ASN A 310 18.28 -4.56 26.96
C ASN A 310 18.20 -4.38 28.50
N ILE A 311 17.09 -4.80 29.10
CA ILE A 311 16.83 -4.68 30.54
C ILE A 311 17.90 -5.34 31.44
N VAL A 312 18.47 -6.48 31.02
CA VAL A 312 19.52 -7.18 31.78
C VAL A 312 20.78 -6.32 31.84
N LYS A 313 21.15 -5.68 30.73
CA LYS A 313 22.32 -4.78 30.67
C LYS A 313 22.11 -3.50 31.48
N LEU A 314 20.89 -2.99 31.54
CA LEU A 314 20.56 -1.80 32.33
C LEU A 314 20.71 -2.01 33.84
N ARG A 315 20.66 -3.27 34.29
CA ARG A 315 20.80 -3.66 35.69
C ARG A 315 22.22 -4.09 36.08
N ASP A 316 23.09 -4.36 35.11
CA ASP A 316 24.49 -4.70 35.39
C ASP A 316 25.35 -3.45 35.41
N ASP A 317 25.75 -3.02 36.61
CA ASP A 317 26.65 -1.87 36.85
C ASP A 317 27.98 -1.96 36.08
N ARG A 318 28.35 -3.16 35.58
CA ARG A 318 29.57 -3.41 34.81
C ARG A 318 29.36 -3.42 33.30
N ALA A 319 28.11 -3.48 32.82
CA ALA A 319 27.81 -3.45 31.40
C ALA A 319 27.95 -2.02 30.86
N LYS A 320 28.38 -1.89 29.59
CA LYS A 320 28.26 -0.60 28.89
C LYS A 320 26.77 -0.32 28.74
N ASN A 321 26.33 0.84 29.28
CA ASN A 321 24.95 1.28 29.18
C ASN A 321 24.48 1.20 27.71
N PRO A 322 23.40 0.46 27.39
CA PRO A 322 22.87 0.42 26.03
C PRO A 322 22.60 1.83 25.51
N SER A 323 22.81 2.04 24.20
CA SER A 323 22.75 3.38 23.62
C SER A 323 21.30 3.83 23.48
N SER A 324 20.89 4.83 24.27
CA SER A 324 19.58 5.47 24.16
C SER A 324 19.35 6.17 22.81
N TYR A 325 20.40 6.42 22.04
CA TYR A 325 20.31 7.00 20.69
C TYR A 325 19.80 6.00 19.64
N TRP A 326 20.21 4.73 19.77
CA TRP A 326 19.80 3.65 18.86
C TRP A 326 18.55 2.95 19.38
N ASN A 327 18.41 2.81 20.70
CA ASN A 327 17.29 2.17 21.37
C ASN A 327 16.64 3.18 22.34
N PRO A 328 15.71 4.03 21.89
CA PRO A 328 15.19 5.12 22.72
C PRO A 328 14.23 4.63 23.81
N VAL A 329 13.63 3.44 23.66
CA VAL A 329 12.67 2.90 24.64
C VAL A 329 13.43 2.23 25.77
N ASN A 330 13.27 2.75 26.99
CA ASN A 330 13.85 2.16 28.20
C ASN A 330 12.80 1.33 28.94
N PRO A 331 12.92 -0.01 29.01
CA PRO A 331 11.93 -0.86 29.68
C PRO A 331 11.94 -0.70 31.21
N THR A 332 12.88 0.03 31.81
CA THR A 332 12.84 0.33 33.25
C THR A 332 11.93 1.50 33.59
N ASP A 333 11.48 2.29 32.62
CA ASP A 333 10.62 3.44 32.85
C ASP A 333 9.27 2.98 33.44
N THR A 334 8.71 3.79 34.34
CA THR A 334 7.44 3.49 35.03
C THR A 334 6.21 3.91 34.22
N THR A 335 6.41 4.77 33.22
CA THR A 335 5.36 5.31 32.35
C THR A 335 5.91 5.48 30.94
N PHE A 336 5.07 5.26 29.94
CA PHE A 336 5.43 5.43 28.53
C PHE A 336 4.53 6.47 27.87
N THR A 337 5.08 7.20 26.90
CA THR A 337 4.32 8.20 26.12
C THR A 337 3.31 7.52 25.20
N HIS A 338 3.71 6.42 24.56
CA HIS A 338 2.91 5.68 23.61
C HIS A 338 2.62 4.27 24.13
N ALA A 339 1.41 3.76 23.91
CA ALA A 339 1.05 2.41 24.35
C ALA A 339 1.92 1.33 23.69
N ILE A 340 2.31 1.53 22.42
CA ILE A 340 3.23 0.63 21.72
C ILE A 340 4.61 0.51 22.38
N ASP A 341 5.10 1.58 23.02
CA ASP A 341 6.39 1.55 23.73
C ASP A 341 6.32 0.65 24.97
N ALA A 342 5.18 0.67 25.66
CA ALA A 342 4.91 -0.21 26.79
C ALA A 342 4.78 -1.68 26.35
N VAL A 343 4.08 -1.95 25.25
CA VAL A 343 3.94 -3.30 24.69
C VAL A 343 5.29 -3.86 24.25
N HIS A 344 6.07 -3.10 23.47
CA HIS A 344 7.41 -3.54 23.06
C HIS A 344 8.33 -3.76 24.27
N SER A 345 8.23 -2.92 25.30
CA SER A 345 8.95 -3.15 26.56
C SER A 345 8.54 -4.45 27.25
N ALA A 346 7.25 -4.76 27.29
CA ALA A 346 6.74 -6.01 27.88
C ALA A 346 7.23 -7.25 27.11
N LEU A 347 7.22 -7.21 25.78
CA LEU A 347 7.76 -8.27 24.91
C LEU A 347 9.24 -8.49 25.19
N HIS A 348 10.03 -7.42 25.18
CA HIS A 348 11.46 -7.47 25.50
C HIS A 348 11.73 -8.08 26.88
N VAL A 349 10.97 -7.65 27.90
CA VAL A 349 11.12 -8.16 29.27
C VAL A 349 10.79 -9.65 29.36
N TYR A 350 9.72 -10.07 28.68
CA TYR A 350 9.31 -11.47 28.62
C TYR A 350 10.40 -12.36 28.00
N GLU A 351 10.96 -11.95 26.86
CA GLU A 351 12.01 -12.74 26.18
C GLU A 351 13.31 -12.83 26.99
N GLN A 352 13.70 -11.74 27.66
CA GLN A 352 15.00 -11.70 28.35
C GLN A 352 14.96 -12.26 29.78
N GLU A 353 13.85 -12.11 30.50
CA GLU A 353 13.75 -12.42 31.93
C GLU A 353 12.67 -13.47 32.25
N GLY A 354 11.84 -13.83 31.28
CA GLY A 354 10.83 -14.89 31.37
C GLY A 354 9.47 -14.44 31.94
N PRO A 355 8.47 -15.36 31.95
CA PRO A 355 7.07 -15.03 32.19
C PRO A 355 6.78 -14.43 33.58
N GLN A 356 7.36 -15.02 34.64
CA GLN A 356 7.14 -14.54 36.01
C GLN A 356 7.66 -13.10 36.17
N PHE A 357 8.84 -12.82 35.63
CA PHE A 357 9.43 -11.49 35.70
C PHE A 357 8.59 -10.46 34.92
N ALA A 358 8.15 -10.81 33.71
CA ALA A 358 7.27 -9.97 32.91
C ALA A 358 5.92 -9.71 33.60
N ARG A 359 5.34 -10.71 34.25
CA ARG A 359 4.10 -10.55 35.02
C ARG A 359 4.26 -9.53 36.14
N ASP A 360 5.34 -9.62 36.90
CA ASP A 360 5.59 -8.69 37.99
C ASP A 360 5.90 -7.28 37.45
N TRP A 361 6.63 -7.18 36.34
CA TRP A 361 6.87 -5.92 35.62
C TRP A 361 5.57 -5.24 35.15
N LEU A 362 4.62 -6.02 34.63
CA LEU A 362 3.29 -5.55 34.24
C LEU A 362 2.46 -5.12 35.46
N ALA A 363 2.57 -5.86 36.57
CA ALA A 363 1.83 -5.59 37.79
C ALA A 363 2.29 -4.31 38.49
N GLU A 364 3.60 -4.04 38.53
CA GLU A 364 4.17 -2.82 39.08
C GLU A 364 3.68 -1.54 38.38
N ARG A 365 3.26 -1.66 37.12
CA ARG A 365 2.77 -0.55 36.27
C ARG A 365 1.24 -0.53 36.13
N GLU A 366 0.54 -1.43 36.84
CA GLU A 366 -0.93 -1.54 36.83
C GLU A 366 -1.58 -1.80 35.45
N TYR A 367 -0.84 -2.42 34.51
CA TYR A 367 -1.32 -2.61 33.13
C TYR A 367 -2.57 -3.47 32.97
N LYS A 368 -2.95 -4.24 34.00
CA LYS A 368 -4.24 -4.94 34.01
C LYS A 368 -5.44 -4.01 33.82
N ASN A 369 -5.36 -2.78 34.33
CA ASN A 369 -6.44 -1.79 34.24
C ASN A 369 -6.19 -0.73 33.16
N ASP A 370 -5.06 -0.81 32.45
CA ASP A 370 -4.72 0.10 31.38
C ASP A 370 -5.42 -0.35 30.09
N THR A 371 -6.44 0.42 29.69
CA THR A 371 -7.21 0.10 28.48
C THR A 371 -6.39 0.32 27.21
N ALA A 372 -5.48 1.30 27.17
CA ALA A 372 -4.65 1.54 26.01
C ALA A 372 -3.68 0.38 25.77
N PHE A 373 -3.02 -0.11 26.83
CA PHE A 373 -2.14 -1.27 26.75
C PHE A 373 -2.90 -2.53 26.31
N THR A 374 -4.00 -2.86 26.98
CA THR A 374 -4.77 -4.09 26.67
C THR A 374 -5.44 -4.06 25.31
N THR A 375 -5.92 -2.90 24.84
CA THR A 375 -6.41 -2.73 23.46
C THR A 375 -5.28 -2.89 22.46
N THR A 376 -4.11 -2.29 22.72
CA THR A 376 -2.93 -2.41 21.83
C THR A 376 -2.52 -3.87 21.66
N VAL A 377 -2.41 -4.63 22.75
CA VAL A 377 -2.04 -6.05 22.69
C VAL A 377 -3.04 -6.86 21.84
N LYS A 378 -4.35 -6.65 22.02
CA LYS A 378 -5.38 -7.35 21.24
C LYS A 378 -5.32 -6.98 19.75
N ALA A 379 -5.23 -5.69 19.46
CA ALA A 379 -5.18 -5.20 18.09
C ALA A 379 -3.92 -5.72 17.36
N LEU A 380 -2.78 -5.78 18.04
CA LEU A 380 -1.55 -6.35 17.48
C LEU A 380 -1.64 -7.87 17.28
N LEU A 381 -2.28 -8.61 18.19
CA LEU A 381 -2.53 -10.05 18.00
C LEU A 381 -3.43 -10.34 16.79
N GLU A 382 -4.37 -9.45 16.48
CA GLU A 382 -5.26 -9.58 15.33
C GLU A 382 -4.61 -9.07 14.03
N ALA A 383 -3.73 -8.07 14.11
CA ALA A 383 -3.15 -7.40 12.95
C ALA A 383 -1.82 -7.98 12.46
N ILE A 384 -0.93 -8.42 13.37
CA ILE A 384 0.40 -8.91 12.98
C ILE A 384 0.24 -10.34 12.43
N PRO A 385 0.75 -10.65 11.23
CA PRO A 385 0.63 -12.01 10.71
C PRO A 385 1.61 -12.99 11.37
N ASN A 386 1.24 -14.28 11.30
CA ASN A 386 1.92 -15.38 11.98
C ASN A 386 3.39 -15.59 11.56
N ASN A 387 3.79 -15.10 10.39
CA ASN A 387 5.16 -15.17 9.88
C ASN A 387 6.11 -14.14 10.52
N VAL A 388 5.59 -13.10 11.16
CA VAL A 388 6.38 -12.08 11.85
C VAL A 388 6.75 -12.58 13.25
N GLU A 389 8.05 -12.58 13.59
CA GLU A 389 8.57 -13.10 14.87
C GLU A 389 7.86 -12.51 16.09
N MET A 390 7.58 -11.20 16.05
CA MET A 390 6.84 -10.49 17.11
C MET A 390 5.47 -11.11 17.40
N HIS A 391 4.76 -11.69 16.43
CA HIS A 391 3.47 -12.35 16.66
C HIS A 391 3.60 -13.55 17.61
N SER A 392 4.67 -14.34 17.44
CA SER A 392 4.95 -15.50 18.30
C SER A 392 5.22 -15.08 19.74
N THR A 393 6.09 -14.08 19.95
CA THR A 393 6.37 -13.52 21.28
C THR A 393 5.12 -12.90 21.91
N LEU A 394 4.31 -12.19 21.14
CA LEU A 394 3.07 -11.58 21.62
C LEU A 394 2.06 -12.65 22.06
N THR A 395 1.93 -13.74 21.30
CA THR A 395 1.11 -14.90 21.65
C THR A 395 1.60 -15.55 22.95
N ASP A 396 2.91 -15.77 23.09
CA ASP A 396 3.52 -16.35 24.29
C ASP A 396 3.35 -15.45 25.52
N LEU A 397 3.42 -14.14 25.34
CA LEU A 397 3.15 -13.15 26.39
C LEU A 397 1.71 -13.25 26.90
N VAL A 398 0.73 -13.60 26.05
CA VAL A 398 -0.69 -13.69 26.47
C VAL A 398 -1.18 -15.12 26.76
N ALA A 399 -0.38 -16.16 26.49
CA ALA A 399 -0.78 -17.57 26.70
C ALA A 399 -0.59 -18.07 28.15
N GLY A 400 0.21 -17.36 28.96
CA GLY A 400 0.60 -17.78 30.31
C GLY A 400 0.12 -16.88 31.45
N GLU A 401 0.87 -16.87 32.55
CA GLU A 401 0.53 -16.13 33.78
C GLU A 401 0.41 -14.61 33.57
N THR A 402 1.12 -14.07 32.59
CA THR A 402 1.02 -12.69 32.09
C THR A 402 -0.33 -12.43 31.43
N GLY A 403 -0.80 -13.34 30.57
CA GLY A 403 -2.14 -13.29 29.96
C GLY A 403 -3.26 -13.37 30.98
N ASP A 404 -3.14 -14.29 31.95
CA ASP A 404 -4.07 -14.42 33.08
C ASP A 404 -4.15 -13.13 33.91
N TYR A 405 -3.01 -12.47 34.14
CA TYR A 405 -2.97 -11.18 34.84
C TYR A 405 -3.71 -10.09 34.05
N LEU A 406 -3.46 -10.01 32.73
CA LEU A 406 -4.09 -9.03 31.83
C LEU A 406 -5.58 -9.34 31.54
N GLY A 407 -6.04 -10.55 31.82
CA GLY A 407 -7.40 -10.99 31.53
C GLY A 407 -7.68 -11.13 30.02
N ILE A 408 -6.63 -11.38 29.22
CA ILE A 408 -6.73 -11.58 27.77
C ILE A 408 -6.85 -13.08 27.52
N ASN A 409 -7.87 -13.49 26.76
CA ASN A 409 -8.07 -14.89 26.40
C ASN A 409 -7.99 -15.04 24.87
N ILE A 410 -6.91 -15.70 24.42
CA ILE A 410 -6.58 -15.93 23.02
C ILE A 410 -7.70 -16.69 22.29
N SER A 411 -8.38 -17.63 22.96
CA SER A 411 -9.42 -18.46 22.35
C SER A 411 -10.71 -17.70 22.00
N LYS A 412 -10.78 -16.40 22.34
CA LYS A 412 -11.91 -15.51 22.03
C LYS A 412 -11.56 -14.45 21.00
N LEU A 413 -10.32 -14.40 20.52
CA LEU A 413 -9.88 -13.50 19.46
C LEU A 413 -10.08 -14.20 18.11
N ASN A 414 -10.54 -13.47 17.09
CA ASN A 414 -10.64 -13.97 15.72
C ASN A 414 -9.24 -14.00 15.11
N ILE A 415 -8.39 -14.91 15.56
CA ILE A 415 -7.08 -15.14 14.95
C ILE A 415 -7.34 -15.81 13.61
N THR A 416 -6.90 -15.17 12.53
CA THR A 416 -6.95 -15.73 11.18
C THR A 416 -6.29 -17.12 11.20
N SER A 417 -7.12 -18.13 10.97
CA SER A 417 -6.79 -19.53 11.20
C SER A 417 -6.10 -20.12 9.98
N ASP A 418 -4.78 -19.91 9.88
CA ASP A 418 -3.92 -20.76 9.03
C ASP A 418 -3.19 -21.86 9.84
N CYS A 419 -3.50 -22.00 11.12
CA CYS A 419 -2.83 -22.94 12.02
C CYS A 419 -3.51 -24.31 12.21
N GLU A 420 -4.64 -24.61 11.55
CA GLU A 420 -5.25 -25.96 11.61
C GLU A 420 -4.89 -26.82 10.38
N ALA A 421 -3.59 -27.05 10.17
CA ALA A 421 -3.10 -28.11 9.28
C ALA A 421 -1.90 -28.87 9.85
N GLN A 422 -1.77 -28.98 11.18
CA GLN A 422 -0.84 -29.92 11.82
C GLN A 422 -1.40 -30.49 13.14
N SER A 423 -2.57 -31.13 13.10
CA SER A 423 -2.91 -32.15 14.10
C SER A 423 -3.91 -33.13 13.52
N GLY A 424 -3.43 -34.31 13.11
CA GLY A 424 -4.31 -35.34 12.56
C GLY A 424 -3.60 -36.46 11.81
N LEU A 425 -2.46 -36.94 12.32
CA LEU A 425 -1.83 -38.19 11.86
C LEU A 425 -1.26 -38.95 13.06
N GLU A 426 -2.09 -39.27 14.04
CA GLU A 426 -1.88 -40.43 14.91
C GLU A 426 -3.22 -41.17 15.03
N ASP A 427 -3.13 -42.50 15.04
CA ASP A 427 -4.20 -43.50 15.19
C ASP A 427 -4.96 -43.96 13.92
N PHE A 428 -4.30 -44.81 13.13
CA PHE A 428 -4.92 -46.04 12.61
C PHE A 428 -3.91 -47.20 12.65
N GLU A 429 -3.98 -48.02 13.71
CA GLU A 429 -3.61 -49.44 13.68
C GLU A 429 -4.83 -50.30 13.26
#